data_AF-A0AAV0MF32-F1
#
_entry.id   AF-A0AAV0MF32-F1
#
_cell.length_a   1.000
_cell.length_b   1.000
_cell.length_c   1.000
_cell.angle_alpha   90.00
_cell.angle_beta   90.00
_cell.angle_gamma   90.00
#
_symmetry.space_group_name_H-M   'P 1'
#
loop_
_entity.id
_entity.type
_entity.pdbx_description
1 polymer ?
#
loop_
_entity_poly.entity_id
_entity_poly.type
_entity_poly.pdbx_seq_one_letter_code
_entity_poly.pdbx_strand_id
1 'polypeptide(L)'
;MCLQDYGVTLYMYRTPYLVDIIQENVGRVLTLDSIRAGNAWKGMDVLVFNSWHWWTHTGAKSQGWDYIRDGSSLSKDMNRLEAFNKGLNTWARWVDNNVDPAKTKVFFQGISPTHYQGQEWNQPKRTCSGEAEPLSGSIYPAGSPPAAAIVNKVLMTMKKQVYLLDITTLSQLRKDAHPAAYGGGGGTDCSHWCLPGLPDTWNQLLYAALIM
;
A
#
# COMPACT_ATOMS: atom_id res chain seq x y z
N MET A 1 0.51 12.78 -15.72
CA MET A 1 1.15 14.12 -15.81
C MET A 1 2.36 14.00 -16.71
N CYS A 2 2.62 14.96 -17.59
CA CYS A 2 3.80 14.96 -18.45
C CYS A 2 4.58 16.27 -18.21
N LEU A 3 5.87 16.16 -17.95
CA LEU A 3 6.82 17.25 -17.81
C LEU A 3 7.66 17.27 -19.09
N GLN A 4 7.10 17.90 -20.13
CA GLN A 4 7.59 17.81 -21.51
C GLN A 4 9.05 18.26 -21.65
N ASP A 5 9.43 19.34 -20.98
CA ASP A 5 10.80 19.89 -21.04
C ASP A 5 11.87 18.93 -20.50
N TYR A 6 11.46 17.95 -19.68
CA TYR A 6 12.34 16.95 -19.08
C TYR A 6 12.17 15.56 -19.70
N GLY A 7 11.24 15.40 -20.65
CA GLY A 7 10.89 14.08 -21.20
C GLY A 7 10.32 13.11 -20.16
N VAL A 8 9.80 13.60 -19.03
CA VAL A 8 9.30 12.77 -17.93
C VAL A 8 7.79 12.63 -18.01
N THR A 9 7.30 11.40 -17.88
CA THR A 9 5.86 11.13 -17.75
C THR A 9 5.57 10.34 -16.48
N LEU A 10 4.55 10.78 -15.75
CA LEU A 10 4.08 10.16 -14.51
C LEU A 10 2.67 9.59 -14.73
N TYR A 11 2.53 8.30 -14.43
CA TYR A 11 1.27 7.58 -14.44
C TYR A 11 0.88 7.15 -13.02
N MET A 12 -0.42 7.17 -12.74
CA MET A 12 -0.99 6.61 -11.51
C MET A 12 -2.02 5.55 -11.89
N TYR A 13 -1.73 4.29 -11.59
CA TYR A 13 -2.66 3.19 -11.81
C TYR A 13 -3.35 2.82 -10.50
N ARG A 14 -4.69 2.90 -10.46
CA ARG A 14 -5.46 2.57 -9.26
C ARG A 14 -5.74 1.06 -9.19
N THR A 15 -4.79 0.30 -8.68
CA THR A 15 -4.89 -1.15 -8.45
C THR A 15 -4.67 -1.48 -6.98
N PRO A 16 -5.65 -1.19 -6.10
CA PRO A 16 -5.45 -1.21 -4.64
C PRO A 16 -4.98 -2.56 -4.09
N TYR A 17 -5.38 -3.65 -4.75
CA TYR A 17 -5.02 -5.02 -4.38
C TYR A 17 -3.84 -5.58 -5.21
N LEU A 18 -3.34 -4.85 -6.21
CA LEU A 18 -2.40 -5.29 -7.25
C LEU A 18 -2.92 -6.43 -8.15
N VAL A 19 -3.55 -7.44 -7.55
CA VAL A 19 -4.29 -8.51 -8.22
C VAL A 19 -5.65 -8.05 -8.70
N ASP A 20 -6.20 -8.81 -9.65
CA ASP A 20 -7.41 -8.41 -10.36
C ASP A 20 -8.68 -8.63 -9.51
N ILE A 21 -9.65 -7.74 -9.71
CA ILE A 21 -11.06 -8.02 -9.42
C ILE A 21 -11.75 -8.30 -10.74
N ILE A 22 -12.30 -9.50 -10.89
CA ILE A 22 -12.95 -9.98 -12.11
C ILE A 22 -14.45 -10.08 -11.85
N GLN A 23 -15.25 -9.52 -12.76
CA GLN A 23 -16.70 -9.76 -12.74
C GLN A 23 -16.98 -11.17 -13.25
N GLU A 24 -17.47 -12.03 -12.37
CA GLU A 24 -17.96 -13.38 -12.69
C GLU A 24 -19.49 -13.44 -12.51
N ASN A 25 -20.12 -14.57 -12.89
CA ASN A 25 -21.57 -14.76 -12.72
C ASN A 25 -22.02 -14.69 -11.25
N VAL A 26 -21.11 -14.94 -10.31
CA VAL A 26 -21.37 -14.89 -8.86
C VAL A 26 -21.22 -13.49 -8.27
N GLY A 27 -20.62 -12.54 -8.99
CA GLY A 27 -20.31 -11.20 -8.49
C GLY A 27 -18.88 -10.77 -8.79
N ARG A 28 -18.39 -9.75 -8.08
CA ARG A 28 -17.02 -9.26 -8.16
C ARG A 28 -16.10 -10.21 -7.40
N VAL A 29 -15.13 -10.81 -8.06
CA VAL A 29 -14.23 -11.80 -7.47
C VAL A 29 -12.82 -11.24 -7.40
N LEU A 30 -12.26 -11.13 -6.20
CA LEU A 30 -10.84 -10.83 -6.00
C LEU A 30 -10.03 -12.09 -6.30
N THR A 31 -9.30 -12.09 -7.41
CA THR A 31 -8.60 -13.28 -7.93
C THR A 31 -7.12 -13.20 -7.59
N LEU A 32 -6.70 -13.90 -6.54
CA LEU A 32 -5.39 -13.73 -5.91
C LEU A 32 -4.21 -14.17 -6.76
N ASP A 33 -4.44 -14.97 -7.80
CA ASP A 33 -3.43 -15.51 -8.71
C ASP A 33 -3.40 -14.83 -10.10
N SER A 34 -4.10 -13.70 -10.27
CA SER A 34 -4.20 -12.96 -11.54
C SER A 34 -3.77 -11.49 -11.43
N ILE A 35 -2.93 -11.05 -12.38
CA ILE A 35 -2.52 -9.63 -12.57
C ILE A 35 -2.56 -9.31 -14.07
N ARG A 36 -3.75 -9.13 -14.62
CA ARG A 36 -3.99 -8.69 -16.01
C ARG A 36 -3.67 -7.21 -16.16
N ALA A 37 -4.01 -6.41 -15.14
CA ALA A 37 -3.70 -4.97 -15.10
C ALA A 37 -2.19 -4.69 -15.24
N GLY A 38 -1.35 -5.65 -14.88
CA GLY A 38 0.11 -5.51 -14.97
C GLY A 38 0.65 -5.28 -16.38
N ASN A 39 -0.09 -5.61 -17.44
CA ASN A 39 0.34 -5.28 -18.79
C ASN A 39 0.58 -3.77 -19.00
N ALA A 40 -0.15 -2.91 -18.27
CA ALA A 40 0.03 -1.46 -18.34
C ALA A 40 1.33 -0.97 -17.67
N TRP A 41 1.99 -1.79 -16.85
CA TRP A 41 3.19 -1.42 -16.12
C TRP A 41 4.48 -1.81 -16.85
N LYS A 42 4.37 -2.63 -17.90
CA LYS A 42 5.52 -3.09 -18.69
C LYS A 42 6.15 -1.92 -19.44
N GLY A 43 7.48 -1.87 -19.45
CA GLY A 43 8.23 -0.84 -20.17
C GLY A 43 8.39 0.48 -19.42
N MET A 44 7.90 0.60 -18.18
CA MET A 44 8.17 1.77 -17.33
C MET A 44 9.62 1.74 -16.83
N ASP A 45 10.28 2.91 -16.79
CA ASP A 45 11.66 3.04 -16.25
C ASP A 45 11.69 2.95 -14.72
N VAL A 46 10.62 3.40 -14.06
CA VAL A 46 10.46 3.35 -12.61
C VAL A 46 9.06 2.87 -12.27
N LEU A 47 8.98 1.85 -11.42
CA LEU A 47 7.72 1.34 -10.87
C LEU A 47 7.74 1.51 -9.35
N VAL A 48 6.73 2.21 -8.81
CA VAL A 48 6.52 2.35 -7.36
C VAL A 48 5.20 1.70 -7.01
N PHE A 49 5.27 0.57 -6.32
CA PHE A 49 4.10 -0.19 -5.88
C PHE A 49 3.80 0.09 -4.41
N ASN A 50 2.53 0.06 -4.03
CA ASN A 50 2.10 0.01 -2.63
C ASN A 50 0.79 -0.77 -2.53
N SER A 51 0.56 -1.43 -1.40
CA SER A 51 -0.70 -2.12 -1.15
C SER A 51 -0.83 -2.49 0.32
N TRP A 52 -2.00 -2.26 0.93
CA TRP A 52 -2.42 -2.81 2.24
C TRP A 52 -3.80 -2.30 2.66
N HIS A 53 -3.98 -0.97 2.68
CA HIS A 53 -5.14 -0.32 3.30
C HIS A 53 -6.51 -0.89 2.85
N TRP A 54 -6.68 -1.12 1.55
CA TRP A 54 -7.93 -1.64 0.98
C TRP A 54 -8.20 -3.11 1.30
N TRP A 55 -7.17 -3.89 1.70
CA TRP A 55 -7.31 -5.29 2.10
C TRP A 55 -8.04 -5.42 3.44
N THR A 56 -8.01 -4.39 4.28
CA THR A 56 -8.66 -4.43 5.60
C THR A 56 -10.12 -3.99 5.55
N HIS A 57 -10.61 -3.49 4.42
CA HIS A 57 -12.00 -3.06 4.27
C HIS A 57 -12.96 -4.25 4.33
N THR A 58 -14.01 -4.10 5.14
CA THR A 58 -15.07 -5.10 5.30
C THR A 58 -16.45 -4.45 5.10
N GLY A 59 -17.46 -5.28 4.84
CA GLY A 59 -18.85 -4.85 4.69
C GLY A 59 -19.19 -4.31 3.30
N ALA A 60 -20.50 -4.28 3.01
CA ALA A 60 -21.03 -4.05 1.66
C ALA A 60 -20.68 -2.68 1.06
N LYS A 61 -20.40 -1.67 1.89
CA LYS A 61 -20.11 -0.30 1.43
C LYS A 61 -18.62 -0.07 1.09
N SER A 62 -17.71 -0.80 1.73
CA SER A 62 -16.26 -0.51 1.66
C SER A 62 -15.45 -1.63 1.02
N GLN A 63 -15.95 -2.87 1.05
CA GLN A 63 -15.27 -4.01 0.46
C GLN A 63 -15.41 -4.00 -1.07
N GLY A 64 -14.27 -4.06 -1.77
CA GLY A 64 -14.21 -3.96 -3.23
C GLY A 64 -14.68 -5.20 -4.00
N TRP A 65 -14.92 -6.31 -3.32
CA TRP A 65 -15.21 -7.61 -3.90
C TRP A 65 -16.29 -8.34 -3.08
N ASP A 66 -16.94 -9.33 -3.71
CA ASP A 66 -18.02 -10.14 -3.14
C ASP A 66 -17.54 -11.56 -2.79
N TYR A 67 -16.57 -12.07 -3.56
CA TYR A 67 -15.89 -13.35 -3.31
C TYR A 67 -14.37 -13.22 -3.50
N ILE A 68 -13.63 -14.19 -2.95
CA ILE A 68 -12.18 -14.33 -3.16
C ILE A 68 -11.92 -15.67 -3.83
N ARG A 69 -11.07 -15.64 -4.87
CA ARG A 69 -10.59 -16.82 -5.58
C ARG A 69 -9.12 -17.07 -5.26
N ASP A 70 -8.85 -18.28 -4.78
CA ASP A 70 -7.52 -18.82 -4.48
C ASP A 70 -7.34 -20.11 -5.29
N GLY A 71 -6.80 -19.97 -6.51
CA GLY A 71 -6.77 -21.05 -7.49
C GLY A 71 -8.18 -21.53 -7.85
N SER A 72 -8.46 -22.82 -7.61
CA SER A 72 -9.78 -23.42 -7.86
C SER A 72 -10.81 -23.11 -6.77
N SER A 73 -10.37 -22.69 -5.58
CA SER A 73 -11.26 -22.42 -4.45
C SER A 73 -11.88 -21.03 -4.56
N LEU A 74 -13.20 -20.96 -4.35
CA LEU A 74 -13.97 -19.73 -4.28
C LEU A 74 -14.63 -19.63 -2.90
N SER A 75 -14.35 -18.57 -2.16
CA SER A 75 -14.93 -18.32 -0.85
C SER A 75 -15.58 -16.94 -0.77
N LYS A 76 -16.56 -16.79 0.13
CA LYS A 76 -17.15 -15.47 0.43
C LYS A 76 -16.19 -14.54 1.15
N ASP A 77 -15.21 -15.09 1.85
CA ASP A 77 -14.22 -14.33 2.59
C ASP A 77 -13.00 -15.20 2.93
N MET A 78 -11.91 -14.58 3.38
CA MET A 78 -10.73 -15.22 3.95
C MET A 78 -9.97 -14.26 4.88
N ASN A 79 -8.99 -14.80 5.61
CA ASN A 79 -8.09 -13.99 6.44
C ASN A 79 -7.36 -12.92 5.60
N ARG A 80 -7.40 -11.65 6.02
CA ARG A 80 -6.83 -10.52 5.25
C ARG A 80 -5.32 -10.60 5.07
N LEU A 81 -4.59 -11.08 6.08
CA LEU A 81 -3.14 -11.26 6.00
C LEU A 81 -2.79 -12.41 5.05
N GLU A 82 -3.57 -13.49 5.08
CA GLU A 82 -3.40 -14.61 4.15
C GLU A 82 -3.68 -14.18 2.69
N ALA A 83 -4.79 -13.47 2.46
CA ALA A 83 -5.15 -12.92 1.15
C ALA A 83 -4.05 -12.00 0.62
N PHE A 84 -3.60 -11.06 1.45
CA PHE A 84 -2.54 -10.12 1.13
C PHE A 84 -1.23 -10.84 0.80
N ASN A 85 -0.83 -11.82 1.63
CA ASN A 85 0.37 -12.62 1.38
C ASN A 85 0.29 -13.36 0.03
N LYS A 86 -0.83 -14.01 -0.27
CA LYS A 86 -1.02 -14.73 -1.55
C LYS A 86 -0.99 -13.76 -2.74
N GLY A 87 -1.74 -12.66 -2.68
CA GLY A 87 -1.75 -11.66 -3.74
C GLY A 87 -0.39 -10.99 -3.96
N LEU A 88 0.33 -10.67 -2.88
CA LEU A 88 1.66 -10.09 -2.97
C LEU A 88 2.68 -11.07 -3.54
N ASN A 89 2.55 -12.37 -3.24
CA ASN A 89 3.35 -13.41 -3.91
C ASN A 89 3.05 -13.51 -5.42
N THR A 90 1.80 -13.28 -5.84
CA THR A 90 1.47 -13.18 -7.27
C THR A 90 2.11 -11.96 -7.92
N TRP A 91 2.09 -10.81 -7.24
CA TRP A 91 2.79 -9.61 -7.69
C TRP A 91 4.31 -9.83 -7.80
N ALA A 92 4.92 -10.47 -6.80
CA ALA A 92 6.34 -10.81 -6.83
C ALA A 92 6.70 -11.67 -8.05
N ARG A 93 5.90 -12.72 -8.33
CA ARG A 93 6.07 -13.52 -9.55
C ARG A 93 5.88 -12.69 -10.83
N TRP A 94 4.94 -11.75 -10.83
CA TRP A 94 4.77 -10.85 -11.96
C TRP A 94 6.02 -10.00 -12.20
N VAL A 95 6.61 -9.41 -11.16
CA VAL A 95 7.88 -8.66 -11.27
C VAL A 95 8.99 -9.56 -11.80
N ASP A 96 9.19 -10.72 -11.17
CA ASP A 96 10.20 -11.71 -11.54
C ASP A 96 10.08 -12.18 -13.00
N ASN A 97 8.88 -12.20 -13.56
CA ASN A 97 8.66 -12.64 -14.95
C ASN A 97 8.70 -11.50 -15.97
N ASN A 98 8.38 -10.25 -15.60
CA ASN A 98 8.09 -9.19 -16.57
C ASN A 98 9.05 -7.99 -16.53
N VAL A 99 9.81 -7.80 -15.45
CA VAL A 99 10.66 -6.60 -15.28
C VAL A 99 12.10 -6.87 -15.68
N ASP A 100 12.70 -6.07 -16.55
CA ASP A 100 14.15 -6.14 -16.79
C ASP A 100 14.88 -5.19 -15.80
N PRO A 101 15.63 -5.71 -14.81
CA PRO A 101 16.27 -4.87 -13.81
C PRO A 101 17.40 -3.98 -14.37
N ALA A 102 17.88 -4.27 -15.59
CA ALA A 102 18.82 -3.38 -16.29
C ALA A 102 18.14 -2.11 -16.86
N LYS A 103 16.81 -2.11 -16.97
CA LYS A 103 16.03 -1.03 -17.56
C LYS A 103 15.07 -0.36 -16.57
N THR A 104 14.54 -1.13 -15.63
CA THR A 104 13.48 -0.68 -14.73
C THR A 104 13.92 -0.77 -13.27
N LYS A 105 13.85 0.35 -12.54
CA LYS A 105 13.96 0.35 -11.08
C LYS A 105 12.59 0.06 -10.46
N VAL A 106 12.53 -0.89 -9.52
CA VAL A 106 11.29 -1.26 -8.83
C VAL A 106 11.38 -0.94 -7.35
N PHE A 107 10.38 -0.20 -6.87
CA PHE A 107 10.19 0.15 -5.48
C PHE A 107 8.90 -0.45 -4.95
N PHE A 108 8.93 -0.88 -3.71
CA PHE A 108 7.72 -1.13 -2.93
C PHE A 108 7.69 -0.14 -1.77
N GLN A 109 6.65 0.69 -1.72
CA GLN A 109 6.42 1.58 -0.58
C GLN A 109 5.90 0.76 0.59
N GLY A 110 6.52 0.94 1.75
CA GLY A 110 6.12 0.35 3.01
C GLY A 110 4.68 0.68 3.41
N ILE A 111 4.24 0.06 4.50
CA ILE A 111 2.85 0.15 4.94
C ILE A 111 2.55 1.56 5.44
N SER A 112 1.63 2.27 4.78
CA SER A 112 1.05 3.50 5.34
C SER A 112 0.11 3.13 6.49
N PRO A 113 0.39 3.57 7.73
CA PRO A 113 -0.45 3.27 8.89
C PRO A 113 -1.73 4.11 8.88
N THR A 114 -2.64 3.75 9.79
CA THR A 114 -3.79 4.57 10.16
C THR A 114 -3.69 4.93 11.64
N HIS A 115 -4.41 5.97 12.08
CA HIS A 115 -4.43 6.40 13.47
C HIS A 115 -5.86 6.54 14.01
N TYR A 116 -6.68 5.51 13.79
CA TYR A 116 -8.05 5.48 14.31
C TYR A 116 -8.13 5.12 15.79
N GLN A 117 -7.13 4.40 16.33
CA GLN A 117 -7.19 3.83 17.67
C GLN A 117 -6.01 4.32 18.52
N GLY A 118 -6.25 5.32 19.38
CA GLY A 118 -5.21 5.90 20.20
C GLY A 118 -4.55 4.95 21.20
N GLN A 119 -5.16 3.80 21.47
CA GLN A 119 -4.55 2.74 22.27
C GLN A 119 -3.21 2.26 21.68
N GLU A 120 -3.04 2.34 20.36
CA GLU A 120 -1.81 1.95 19.68
C GLU A 120 -0.61 2.86 20.02
N TRP A 121 -0.89 4.08 20.52
CA TRP A 121 0.09 5.01 21.04
C TRP A 121 -0.16 5.40 22.50
N ASN A 122 -0.71 4.48 23.30
CA ASN A 122 -0.95 4.63 24.74
C ASN A 122 -1.91 5.76 25.14
N GLN A 123 -2.81 6.17 24.24
CA GLN A 123 -3.86 7.16 24.49
C GLN A 123 -5.24 6.61 24.08
N PRO A 124 -5.80 5.62 24.80
CA PRO A 124 -6.93 4.81 24.34
C PRO A 124 -8.23 5.57 24.02
N LYS A 125 -8.40 6.80 24.52
CA LYS A 125 -9.58 7.64 24.27
C LYS A 125 -9.41 8.60 23.08
N ARG A 126 -8.27 8.55 22.38
CA ARG A 126 -7.92 9.45 21.28
C ARG A 126 -8.03 8.75 19.92
N THR A 127 -8.12 9.58 18.88
CA THR A 127 -7.89 9.24 17.48
C THR A 127 -6.87 10.25 16.93
N CYS A 128 -6.60 10.28 15.64
CA CYS A 128 -5.81 11.37 15.04
C CYS A 128 -6.43 12.77 15.23
N SER A 129 -7.71 12.86 15.61
CA SER A 129 -8.40 14.14 15.77
C SER A 129 -7.83 14.97 16.92
N GLY A 130 -7.32 16.16 16.59
CA GLY A 130 -6.73 17.10 17.56
C GLY A 130 -5.28 16.79 17.92
N GLU A 131 -4.66 15.79 17.30
CA GLU A 131 -3.22 15.57 17.41
C GLU A 131 -2.47 16.60 16.56
N ALA A 132 -1.60 17.39 17.18
CA ALA A 132 -0.85 18.47 16.52
C ALA A 132 0.67 18.24 16.51
N GLU A 133 1.13 17.20 17.19
CA GLU A 133 2.55 16.86 17.30
C GLU A 133 2.76 15.37 17.01
N PRO A 134 3.90 15.01 16.39
CA PRO A 134 4.28 13.61 16.24
C PRO A 134 4.48 12.95 17.59
N LEU A 135 4.53 11.62 17.60
CA LEU A 135 5.01 10.87 18.76
C LEU A 135 6.50 11.10 18.92
N SER A 136 6.92 11.46 20.13
CA SER A 136 8.33 11.60 20.48
C SER A 136 9.06 10.26 20.48
N GLY A 137 10.34 10.28 20.12
CA GLY A 137 11.19 9.09 20.06
C GLY A 137 11.17 8.42 18.68
N SER A 138 11.65 7.18 18.63
CA SER A 138 11.85 6.40 17.39
C SER A 138 11.08 5.07 17.35
N ILE A 139 10.26 4.80 18.37
CA ILE A 139 9.56 3.53 18.54
C ILE A 139 8.07 3.80 18.66
N TYR A 140 7.27 3.16 17.80
CA TYR A 140 5.82 3.16 17.93
C TYR A 140 5.37 2.09 18.94
N PRO A 141 4.56 2.44 19.96
CA PRO A 141 4.25 1.50 21.05
C PRO A 141 3.58 0.18 20.64
N ALA A 142 2.68 0.21 19.66
CA ALA A 142 2.03 -1.02 19.18
C ALA A 142 2.92 -1.91 18.28
N GLY A 143 4.13 -1.46 17.96
CA GLY A 143 5.02 -2.13 17.02
C GLY A 143 4.58 -1.99 15.56
N SER A 144 5.26 -2.73 14.68
CA SER A 144 5.02 -2.70 13.23
C SER A 144 3.77 -3.51 12.86
N PRO A 145 2.94 -3.06 11.90
CA PRO A 145 1.78 -3.84 11.46
C PRO A 145 2.22 -5.19 10.86
N PRO A 146 1.47 -6.29 11.09
CA PRO A 146 1.82 -7.61 10.57
C PRO A 146 2.02 -7.66 9.04
N ALA A 147 1.33 -6.78 8.31
CA ALA A 147 1.50 -6.64 6.86
C ALA A 147 2.92 -6.23 6.44
N ALA A 148 3.63 -5.46 7.27
CA ALA A 148 5.02 -5.09 6.98
C ALA A 148 5.94 -6.31 7.01
N ALA A 149 5.70 -7.27 7.91
CA ALA A 149 6.43 -8.54 7.93
C ALA A 149 6.17 -9.38 6.68
N ILE A 150 4.94 -9.36 6.15
CA ILE A 150 4.60 -10.03 4.88
C ILE A 150 5.34 -9.37 3.71
N VAL A 151 5.36 -8.04 3.63
CA VAL A 151 6.12 -7.32 2.60
C VAL A 151 7.59 -7.72 2.66
N ASN A 152 8.23 -7.58 3.83
CA ASN A 152 9.63 -7.97 4.01
C ASN A 152 9.90 -9.41 3.58
N LYS A 153 9.06 -10.36 4.03
CA LYS A 153 9.20 -11.77 3.66
C LYS A 153 9.11 -11.98 2.16
N VAL A 154 8.12 -11.38 1.48
CA VAL A 154 7.95 -11.55 0.03
C VAL A 154 9.15 -10.98 -0.70
N LEU A 155 9.58 -9.76 -0.38
CA LEU A 155 10.72 -9.11 -1.05
C LEU A 155 12.02 -9.91 -0.90
N MET A 156 12.27 -10.53 0.27
CA MET A 156 13.44 -11.38 0.50
C MET A 156 13.47 -12.66 -0.35
N THR A 157 12.30 -13.10 -0.86
CA THR A 157 12.18 -14.33 -1.66
C THR A 157 12.16 -14.08 -3.17
N MET A 158 12.16 -12.82 -3.60
CA MET A 158 12.13 -12.46 -5.01
C MET A 158 13.46 -12.73 -5.71
N LYS A 159 13.40 -13.08 -7.00
CA LYS A 159 14.60 -13.25 -7.82
C LYS A 159 15.16 -11.89 -8.25
N LYS A 160 14.29 -10.93 -8.52
CA LYS A 160 14.65 -9.56 -8.90
C LYS A 160 14.60 -8.67 -7.68
N GLN A 161 15.69 -7.93 -7.46
CA GLN A 161 15.78 -7.00 -6.34
C GLN A 161 14.72 -5.91 -6.48
N VAL A 162 13.95 -5.73 -5.42
CA VAL A 162 13.04 -4.60 -5.24
C VAL A 162 13.56 -3.77 -4.07
N TYR A 163 13.53 -2.46 -4.21
CA TYR A 163 13.89 -1.55 -3.14
C TYR A 163 12.66 -1.30 -2.25
N LEU A 164 12.77 -1.62 -0.95
CA LEU A 164 11.74 -1.26 0.02
C LEU A 164 11.93 0.19 0.47
N LEU A 165 11.00 1.07 0.13
CA LEU A 165 10.90 2.39 0.77
C LEU A 165 10.25 2.18 2.12
N ASP A 166 11.06 1.89 3.16
CA ASP A 166 10.55 1.57 4.49
C ASP A 166 10.07 2.84 5.23
N ILE A 167 8.85 3.25 4.87
CA ILE A 167 8.18 4.41 5.45
C ILE A 167 7.36 4.06 6.71
N THR A 168 7.30 2.79 7.12
CA THR A 168 6.25 2.32 8.04
C THR A 168 6.38 2.97 9.41
N THR A 169 7.51 2.78 10.08
CA THR A 169 7.72 3.27 11.44
C THR A 169 7.74 4.79 11.50
N LEU A 170 8.43 5.46 10.56
CA LEU A 170 8.44 6.94 10.53
C LEU A 170 7.02 7.49 10.36
N SER A 171 6.16 6.80 9.62
CA SER A 171 4.77 7.22 9.40
C SER A 171 3.89 6.95 10.61
N GLN A 172 4.16 5.88 11.37
CA GLN A 172 3.45 5.59 12.62
C GLN A 172 3.72 6.66 13.70
N LEU A 173 4.86 7.33 13.63
CA LEU A 173 5.15 8.45 14.54
C LEU A 173 4.36 9.71 14.20
N ARG A 174 3.70 9.77 13.04
CA ARG A 174 3.06 10.99 12.51
C ARG A 174 1.55 11.02 12.68
N LYS A 175 1.05 10.69 13.89
CA LYS A 175 -0.38 10.79 14.23
C LYS A 175 -1.00 12.17 13.99
N ASP A 176 -0.17 13.22 13.91
CA ASP A 176 -0.50 14.63 13.67
C ASP A 176 -0.79 14.96 12.19
N ALA A 177 -0.38 14.11 11.25
CA ALA A 177 -0.34 14.47 9.83
C ALA A 177 -1.60 14.10 9.02
N HIS A 178 -2.65 13.62 9.70
CA HIS A 178 -3.91 13.23 9.07
C HIS A 178 -4.86 14.42 8.88
N PRO A 179 -5.73 14.42 7.85
CA PRO A 179 -6.76 15.44 7.67
C PRO A 179 -7.77 15.51 8.82
N ALA A 180 -7.99 14.41 9.55
CA ALA A 180 -9.01 14.31 10.59
C ALA A 180 -10.38 14.79 10.08
N ALA A 181 -10.93 15.88 10.61
CA ALA A 181 -12.21 16.42 10.18
C ALA A 181 -12.20 17.08 8.78
N TYR A 182 -11.02 17.33 8.21
CA TYR A 182 -10.85 18.10 6.97
C TYR A 182 -10.71 17.22 5.71
N GLY A 183 -10.94 15.90 5.81
CA GLY A 183 -10.81 14.95 4.69
C GLY A 183 -11.99 14.93 3.70
N GLY A 184 -13.05 15.72 3.93
CA GLY A 184 -14.19 15.87 3.00
C GLY A 184 -15.19 14.70 2.94
N GLY A 185 -14.92 13.56 3.58
CA GLY A 185 -15.73 12.33 3.50
C GLY A 185 -16.84 12.15 4.55
N GLY A 186 -17.02 13.12 5.46
CA GLY A 186 -17.89 12.97 6.64
C GLY A 186 -17.29 12.03 7.69
N GLY A 187 -17.02 12.55 8.89
CA GLY A 187 -16.31 11.82 9.94
C GLY A 187 -14.81 12.13 9.99
N THR A 188 -14.08 11.43 10.86
CA THR A 188 -12.64 11.63 11.07
C THR A 188 -11.84 10.74 10.13
N ASP A 189 -11.06 11.35 9.24
CA ASP A 189 -10.11 10.67 8.37
C ASP A 189 -8.76 10.53 9.07
N CYS A 190 -8.43 9.29 9.48
CA CYS A 190 -7.13 8.93 10.03
C CYS A 190 -6.40 7.91 9.15
N SER A 191 -6.67 7.89 7.84
CA SER A 191 -6.00 6.99 6.89
C SER A 191 -5.30 7.71 5.74
N HIS A 192 -5.81 8.86 5.32
CA HIS A 192 -5.14 9.72 4.32
C HIS A 192 -4.26 10.76 5.00
N TRP A 193 -3.47 11.49 4.23
CA TRP A 193 -2.50 12.44 4.75
C TRP A 193 -2.73 13.83 4.18
N CYS A 194 -2.52 14.87 4.99
CA CYS A 194 -2.48 16.24 4.51
C CYS A 194 -1.36 16.45 3.48
N LEU A 195 -1.59 17.35 2.53
CA LEU A 195 -0.58 17.86 1.60
C LEU A 195 -0.54 19.40 1.69
N PRO A 196 0.65 20.02 1.81
CA PRO A 196 1.95 19.40 2.06
C PRO A 196 1.98 18.65 3.41
N GLY A 197 2.84 17.64 3.54
CA GLY A 197 2.87 16.79 4.73
C GLY A 197 3.73 15.53 4.62
N LEU A 198 3.34 14.49 5.35
CA LEU A 198 4.10 13.23 5.44
C LEU A 198 4.45 12.59 4.06
N PRO A 199 3.56 12.57 3.05
CA PRO A 199 3.90 12.02 1.74
C PRO A 199 5.07 12.75 1.05
N ASP A 200 5.35 14.00 1.39
CA ASP A 200 6.50 14.73 0.87
C ASP A 200 7.81 14.09 1.35
N THR A 201 7.87 13.66 2.62
CA THR A 201 9.00 12.90 3.16
C THR A 201 9.19 11.56 2.42
N TRP A 202 8.10 10.87 2.07
CA TRP A 202 8.20 9.63 1.29
C TRP A 202 8.79 9.89 -0.10
N ASN A 203 8.39 10.99 -0.73
CA ASN A 203 8.95 11.42 -2.02
C ASN A 203 10.43 11.83 -1.92
N GLN A 204 10.86 12.43 -0.80
CA GLN A 204 12.29 12.69 -0.55
C GLN A 204 13.10 11.40 -0.42
N LEU A 205 12.55 10.38 0.25
CA LEU A 205 13.20 9.06 0.34
C LEU A 205 13.28 8.37 -1.03
N LEU A 206 12.21 8.43 -1.82
CA LEU A 206 12.21 7.93 -3.19
C LEU A 206 13.24 8.67 -4.05
N TYR A 207 13.27 10.01 -3.98
CA TYR A 207 14.25 10.83 -4.70
C TYR A 207 15.68 10.41 -4.36
N ALA A 208 15.99 10.30 -3.07
CA ALA A 208 17.30 9.86 -2.61
C ALA A 208 17.65 8.46 -3.15
N ALA A 209 16.72 7.51 -3.09
CA ALA A 209 16.93 6.14 -3.59
C ALA A 209 17.00 6.03 -5.13
N LEU A 210 16.55 7.07 -5.87
CA LEU A 210 16.66 7.12 -7.32
C LEU A 210 18.03 7.60 -7.79
N ILE A 211 18.62 8.58 -7.08
CA ILE A 211 19.87 9.24 -7.47
C ILE A 211 21.12 8.64 -6.82
N MET A 212 20.96 7.89 -5.73
CA MET A 212 22.00 7.05 -5.14
C MET A 212 22.06 5.70 -5.85
#